data_AF-A0A255RCX9-F1
#
_entry.id   AF-A0A255RCX9-F1
#
_cell.length_a   1.000
_cell.length_b   1.000
_cell.length_c   1.000
_cell.angle_alpha   90.00
_cell.angle_beta   90.00
_cell.angle_gamma   90.00
#
_symmetry.space_group_name_H-M   'P 1'
#
loop_
_entity.id
_entity.type
_entity.pdbx_description
1 polymer ?
#
loop_
_entity_poly.entity_id
_entity_poly.type
_entity_poly.pdbx_seq_one_letter_code
_entity_poly.pdbx_strand_id
1 'polypeptide(L)' 'MLSNHRELAPYRTGLDITLEGSRIVVRGQLPTAALRQALVPAIRQAGVLGQVCNCVEVA' A
#
# COMPACT_ATOMS: atom_id res chain seq x y z
N MET A 1 -1.92 -9.41 5.49
CA MET A 1 -0.46 -9.19 5.37
C MET A 1 -0.09 -9.16 3.89
N LEU A 2 0.63 -8.14 3.43
CA LEU A 2 1.00 -7.93 2.00
C LEU A 2 1.83 -9.07 1.36
N SER A 3 2.22 -10.09 2.15
CA SER A 3 2.91 -11.31 1.71
C SER A 3 2.14 -12.14 0.68
N ASN A 4 0.82 -11.99 0.56
CA ASN A 4 0.02 -12.71 -0.44
C ASN A 4 0.09 -12.09 -1.84
N HIS A 5 0.60 -10.86 -1.97
CA HIS A 5 0.77 -10.19 -3.27
C HIS A 5 2.23 -10.26 -3.70
N ARG A 6 2.52 -11.30 -4.51
CA ARG A 6 3.88 -11.64 -4.98
C ARG A 6 4.60 -10.47 -5.66
N GLU A 7 3.84 -9.58 -6.29
CA GLU A 7 4.34 -8.39 -6.99
C GLU A 7 4.65 -7.22 -6.05
N LEU A 8 4.01 -7.14 -4.88
CA LEU A 8 4.21 -6.09 -3.88
C LEU A 8 5.25 -6.47 -2.81
N ALA A 9 5.53 -7.76 -2.66
CA ALA A 9 6.51 -8.29 -1.71
C ALA A 9 7.91 -7.64 -1.79
N PRO A 10 8.53 -7.43 -2.97
CA PRO A 10 9.87 -6.83 -3.05
C PRO A 10 9.88 -5.33 -2.69
N TYR A 11 8.75 -4.64 -2.83
CA TYR A 11 8.66 -3.20 -2.54
C TYR A 11 8.27 -2.91 -1.09
N ARG A 12 7.98 -3.93 -0.28
CA ARG A 12 7.56 -3.79 1.11
C ARG A 12 8.58 -3.04 1.97
N THR A 13 9.87 -3.17 1.67
CA THR A 13 10.95 -2.49 2.39
C THR A 13 11.01 -0.99 2.08
N GLY A 14 10.45 -0.55 0.95
CA GLY A 14 10.37 0.86 0.56
C GLY A 14 8.98 1.49 0.79
N LEU A 15 8.04 0.72 1.34
CA LEU A 15 6.68 1.18 1.64
C LEU A 15 6.53 1.37 3.15
N ASP A 16 6.40 2.62 3.56
CA ASP A 16 6.06 3.01 4.92
C ASP A 16 4.54 3.02 5.09
N ILE A 17 4.04 2.23 6.04
CA ILE A 17 2.60 2.11 6.31
C ILE A 17 2.37 2.63 7.73
N THR A 18 1.75 3.79 7.82
CA THR A 18 1.43 4.44 9.10
C THR A 18 -0.07 4.52 9.29
N LEU A 19 -0.51 4.46 10.56
CA LEU A 19 -1.90 4.70 10.94
C LEU A 19 -1.98 6.12 11.51
N GLU A 20 -2.52 7.06 10.74
CA GLU A 20 -2.75 8.43 11.20
C GLU A 20 -4.20 8.58 11.65
N GLY A 21 -4.47 8.36 12.94
CA GLY A 21 -5.82 8.37 13.49
C GLY A 21 -6.63 7.16 13.02
N SER A 22 -7.68 7.38 12.22
CA SER A 22 -8.55 6.34 11.66
C SER A 22 -8.25 5.99 10.20
N ARG A 23 -7.21 6.60 9.60
CA ARG A 23 -6.79 6.36 8.22
C ARG A 23 -5.43 5.67 8.15
N ILE A 24 -5.31 4.71 7.24
CA ILE A 24 -4.03 4.10 6.87
C ILE A 24 -3.40 4.96 5.80
N VAL A 25 -2.20 5.45 6.05
CA VAL A 25 -1.41 6.23 5.11
C VAL A 25 -0.26 5.35 4.64
N VAL A 26 -0.19 5.15 3.33
CA VAL A 26 0.90 4.41 2.70
C VAL A 26 1.76 5.39 1.93
N ARG A 27 3.04 5.44 2.26
CA ARG A 27 4.06 6.30 1.65
C ARG A 27 5.18 5.43 1.10
N GLY A 28 5.89 5.93 0.11
CA GLY A 28 7.01 5.23 -0.52
C GLY A 28 7.01 5.43 -2.03
N GLN A 29 7.85 4.64 -2.71
CA GLN A 29 7.95 4.64 -4.16
C GLN A 29 7.62 3.28 -4.74
N LEU A 30 6.87 3.29 -5.83
CA LEU A 30 6.64 2.12 -6.67
C LEU A 30 7.07 2.41 -8.11
N PRO A 31 7.51 1.38 -8.85
CA PRO A 31 7.98 1.57 -10.21
C PRO A 31 6.85 1.76 -11.23
N THR A 32 5.59 1.43 -10.89
CA THR A 32 4.47 1.56 -11.83
C THR A 32 3.18 2.01 -11.16
N ALA A 33 2.36 2.74 -11.92
CA ALA A 33 1.03 3.14 -11.50
C ALA A 33 0.10 1.93 -11.27
N ALA A 34 0.31 0.82 -11.98
CA ALA A 34 -0.45 -0.42 -11.78
C ALA A 34 -0.25 -1.00 -10.37
N LEU A 35 1.00 -1.02 -9.87
CA LEU A 35 1.30 -1.46 -8.50
C LEU A 35 0.69 -0.51 -7.46
N ARG A 36 0.74 0.80 -7.72
CA ARG A 36 0.08 1.80 -6.88
C ARG A 36 -1.44 1.55 -6.81
N GLN A 37 -2.07 1.22 -7.93
CA GLN A 37 -3.51 0.92 -7.98
C GLN A 37 -3.86 -0.40 -7.29
N ALA A 38 -2.98 -1.41 -7.33
CA ALA A 38 -3.16 -2.70 -6.66
C ALA A 38 -3.06 -2.63 -5.13
N LEU A 39 -2.47 -1.55 -4.59
CA LEU A 39 -2.19 -1.40 -3.16
C LEU A 39 -3.45 -1.18 -2.32
N VAL A 40 -4.38 -0.34 -2.79
CA VAL A 40 -5.66 -0.09 -2.12
C VAL A 40 -6.50 -1.37 -1.99
N PRO A 41 -6.74 -2.15 -3.07
CA PRO A 41 -7.46 -3.41 -2.95
C PRO A 41 -6.71 -4.44 -2.10
N ALA A 42 -5.37 -4.52 -2.16
CA ALA A 42 -4.59 -5.40 -1.29
C ALA A 42 -4.77 -5.06 0.21
N ILE A 43 -4.82 -3.77 0.55
CA ILE A 43 -5.07 -3.30 1.92
C ILE A 43 -6.51 -3.62 2.36
N ARG A 44 -7.49 -3.41 1.48
CA ARG A 44 -8.89 -3.80 1.75
C ARG A 44 -9.03 -5.31 1.96
N GLN A 45 -8.38 -6.11 1.13
CA GLN A 45 -8.34 -7.57 1.26
C GLN A 45 -7.68 -8.03 2.58
N ALA A 46 -6.80 -7.22 3.15
CA ALA A 46 -6.20 -7.50 4.46
C ALA A 46 -7.14 -7.20 5.65
N GLY A 47 -8.39 -6.80 5.40
CA GLY A 47 -9.40 -6.53 6.43
C GLY A 47 -9.46 -5.06 6.87
N VAL A 48 -8.80 -4.16 6.14
CA VAL A 48 -8.86 -2.72 6.44
C VAL A 48 -10.12 -2.13 5.82
N LEU A 49 -11.07 -1.78 6.69
CA LEU A 49 -12.32 -1.11 6.32
C LEU A 49 -12.26 0.42 6.45
N GLY A 50 -11.17 0.95 7.02
CA GLY A 50 -10.96 2.39 7.24
C GLY A 50 -10.59 3.17 5.97
N GLN A 51 -10.38 4.48 6.13
CA GLN A 51 -9.84 5.31 5.05
C GLN A 51 -8.41 4.89 4.71
N VAL A 52 -8.10 4.76 3.42
CA VAL A 52 -6.76 4.43 2.93
C VAL A 52 -6.27 5.57 2.05
N CYS A 53 -5.26 6.29 2.52
CA CYS A 53 -4.56 7.33 1.78
C CYS A 53 -3.32 6.73 1.14
N ASN A 54 -3.37 6.55 -0.19
CA ASN A 54 -2.24 6.09 -0.96
C ASN A 54 -1.40 7.29 -1.45
N CYS A 55 -0.39 7.63 -0.65
CA CYS A 55 0.62 8.65 -0.92
C CYS A 55 1.89 8.06 -1.56
N VAL A 56 1.77 6.89 -2.19
CA VAL A 56 2.90 6.27 -2.90
C VAL A 56 3.13 6.99 -4.22
N GLU A 57 4.37 7.39 -4.44
CA GLU A 57 4.81 8.02 -5.67
C GLU A 57 5.22 6.95 -6.69
N VAL A 58 4.97 7.24 -7.96
CA VAL A 58 5.44 6.39 -9.06
C VAL A 58 6.74 7.03 -9.56
N ALA A 59 7.85 6.28 -9.51
CA ALA A 59 9.16 6.73 -9.97
C ALA A 59 9.24 6.79 -11.51
#